data_AF-A0A7S3V237-F1
#
_entry.id   AF-A0A7S3V237-F1
#
_cell.length_a   1.000
_cell.length_b   1.000
_cell.length_c   1.000
_cell.angle_alpha   90.00
_cell.angle_beta   90.00
_cell.angle_gamma   90.00
#
_symmetry.space_group_name_H-M   'P 1'
#
loop_
_entity.id
_entity.type
_entity.pdbx_description
1 polymer ?
#
loop_
_entity_poly.entity_id
_entity_poly.type
_entity_poly.pdbx_seq_one_letter_code
_entity_poly.pdbx_strand_id
1 'polypeptide(L)'
;MNLCEDEDLQVRRTALLAINSLAHHHPSVILPHASSLVEILYREMSVKSELMRKVDLGPFKHTIDDGLPLRKASFACMSTFIDTIPHEVNVVDFLPYLSKGLSDVNDVQMMCHQIVSQLCSWAPVIILANVSTLLNPLTTAINKTVKEKKNTDVDRTNDVIRSAVRALFTIAAIPEASQEPSIQDLCDRIQAKPHIAAMLEAENLIRKR
;
A
#
# COMPACT_ATOMS: atom_id res chain seq x y z
N MET A 1 -8.64 23.35 -7.29
CA MET A 1 -9.13 22.02 -6.88
C MET A 1 -10.18 21.43 -7.82
N ASN A 2 -10.83 22.22 -8.68
CA ASN A 2 -11.84 21.73 -9.63
C ASN A 2 -11.38 20.60 -10.57
N LEU A 3 -10.06 20.45 -10.81
CA LEU A 3 -9.52 19.41 -11.68
C LEU A 3 -9.46 18.01 -11.04
N CYS A 4 -9.42 17.92 -9.72
CA CYS A 4 -9.35 16.61 -9.03
C CYS A 4 -10.72 15.96 -8.88
N GLU A 5 -11.78 16.71 -9.16
CA GLU A 5 -13.18 16.27 -9.12
C GLU A 5 -13.81 16.36 -10.52
N ASP A 6 -13.00 16.49 -11.57
CA ASP A 6 -13.44 16.55 -12.95
C ASP A 6 -14.19 15.26 -13.36
N GLU A 7 -15.18 15.38 -14.23
CA GLU A 7 -15.91 14.21 -14.74
C GLU A 7 -14.96 13.22 -15.44
N ASP A 8 -13.96 13.74 -16.17
CA ASP A 8 -12.96 12.93 -16.86
C ASP A 8 -11.93 12.35 -15.86
N LEU A 9 -11.88 11.02 -15.82
CA LEU A 9 -10.92 10.23 -15.03
C LEU A 9 -9.46 10.58 -15.38
N GLN A 10 -9.15 10.89 -16.64
CA GLN A 10 -7.79 11.24 -17.06
C GLN A 10 -7.39 12.63 -16.59
N VAL A 11 -8.32 13.59 -16.56
CA VAL A 11 -8.07 14.93 -16.01
C VAL A 11 -7.78 14.81 -14.52
N ARG A 12 -8.61 14.07 -13.77
CA ARG A 12 -8.38 13.79 -12.36
C ARG A 12 -7.03 13.15 -12.10
N ARG A 13 -6.69 12.11 -12.88
CA ARG A 13 -5.41 11.41 -12.75
C ARG A 13 -4.23 12.35 -12.98
N THR A 14 -4.31 13.17 -14.03
CA THR A 14 -3.24 14.12 -14.37
C THR A 14 -3.09 15.18 -13.27
N ALA A 15 -4.20 15.65 -12.72
CA ALA A 15 -4.19 16.56 -11.58
C ALA A 15 -3.51 15.94 -10.35
N LEU A 16 -3.85 14.69 -10.00
CA LEU A 16 -3.20 13.97 -8.88
C LEU A 16 -1.70 13.79 -9.11
N LEU A 17 -1.27 13.43 -10.33
CA LEU A 17 0.16 13.29 -10.64
C LEU A 17 0.91 14.63 -10.55
N ALA A 18 0.28 15.73 -10.98
CA ALA A 18 0.84 17.07 -10.84
C ALA A 18 0.95 17.48 -9.37
N ILE A 19 -0.08 17.21 -8.57
CA ILE A 19 -0.07 17.43 -7.12
C ILE A 19 1.03 16.61 -6.45
N ASN A 20 1.20 15.34 -6.83
CA ASN A 20 2.27 14.50 -6.30
C ASN A 20 3.65 15.10 -6.57
N SER A 21 3.87 15.57 -7.81
CA SER A 21 5.11 16.24 -8.19
C SER A 21 5.34 17.53 -7.39
N LEU A 22 4.29 18.35 -7.22
CA LEU A 22 4.38 19.56 -6.42
C LEU A 22 4.66 19.27 -4.93
N ALA A 23 4.04 18.24 -4.36
CA ALA A 23 4.30 17.83 -2.98
C ALA A 23 5.75 17.40 -2.78
N HIS A 24 6.32 16.66 -3.75
CA HIS A 24 7.72 16.26 -3.72
C HIS A 24 8.70 17.43 -3.75
N HIS A 25 8.49 18.39 -4.66
CA HIS A 25 9.51 19.41 -4.95
C HIS A 25 9.25 20.74 -4.24
N HIS A 26 7.98 21.04 -3.95
CA HIS A 26 7.51 22.32 -3.41
C HIS A 26 6.39 22.11 -2.37
N PRO A 27 6.65 21.38 -1.27
CA PRO A 27 5.63 21.05 -0.27
C PRO A 27 4.94 22.29 0.33
N SER A 28 5.63 23.43 0.42
CA SER A 28 5.05 24.70 0.88
C SER A 28 3.88 25.20 0.03
N VAL A 29 3.81 24.81 -1.25
CA VAL A 29 2.69 25.13 -2.14
C VAL A 29 1.48 24.24 -1.85
N ILE A 30 1.70 23.02 -1.36
CA ILE A 30 0.66 22.04 -1.04
C ILE A 30 0.08 22.26 0.35
N LEU A 31 0.90 22.70 1.32
CA LEU A 31 0.49 22.88 2.73
C LEU A 31 -0.85 23.61 2.92
N PRO A 32 -1.12 24.78 2.29
CA PRO A 32 -2.39 25.49 2.47
C PRO A 32 -3.64 24.73 1.97
N HIS A 33 -3.43 23.65 1.24
CA HIS A 33 -4.43 22.86 0.55
C HIS A 33 -4.49 21.42 1.05
N ALA A 34 -3.61 21.03 1.98
CA ALA A 34 -3.38 19.64 2.35
C ALA A 34 -4.66 18.95 2.85
N SER A 35 -5.42 19.58 3.74
CA SER A 35 -6.65 18.97 4.30
C SER A 35 -7.67 18.62 3.21
N SER A 36 -7.98 19.57 2.32
CA SER A 36 -8.89 19.31 1.19
C SER A 36 -8.36 18.28 0.19
N LEU A 37 -7.04 18.25 -0.01
CA LEU A 37 -6.42 17.25 -0.88
C LEU A 37 -6.49 15.86 -0.25
N VAL A 38 -6.24 15.73 1.06
CA VAL A 38 -6.37 14.46 1.79
C VAL A 38 -7.79 13.88 1.65
N GLU A 39 -8.82 14.71 1.77
CA GLU A 39 -10.21 14.27 1.55
C GLU A 39 -10.48 13.78 0.12
N ILE A 40 -9.92 14.46 -0.89
CA ILE A 40 -9.97 14.02 -2.29
C ILE A 40 -9.27 12.66 -2.45
N LEU A 41 -8.06 12.52 -1.90
CA LEU A 41 -7.26 11.30 -1.98
C LEU A 41 -8.00 10.10 -1.37
N TYR A 42 -8.61 10.28 -0.20
CA TYR A 42 -9.40 9.23 0.45
C TYR A 42 -10.57 8.74 -0.40
N ARG A 43 -11.28 9.65 -1.07
CA ARG A 43 -12.37 9.28 -2.00
C ARG A 43 -11.85 8.48 -3.19
N GLU A 44 -10.68 8.85 -3.72
CA GLU A 44 -10.08 8.20 -4.88
C GLU A 44 -9.29 6.93 -4.55
N MET A 45 -9.04 6.61 -3.27
CA MET A 45 -8.41 5.35 -2.83
C MET A 45 -9.37 4.15 -2.75
N SER A 46 -10.68 4.38 -2.75
CA SER A 46 -11.67 3.31 -2.65
C SER A 46 -11.98 2.71 -4.02
N VAL A 47 -12.21 1.40 -4.07
CA VAL A 47 -12.73 0.74 -5.28
C VAL A 47 -14.15 1.22 -5.54
N LYS A 48 -14.39 1.72 -6.75
CA LYS A 48 -15.67 2.28 -7.21
C LYS A 48 -16.34 1.32 -8.18
N SER A 49 -17.43 0.67 -7.76
CA SER A 49 -18.12 -0.34 -8.57
C SER A 49 -18.64 0.21 -9.90
N GLU A 50 -19.00 1.49 -9.93
CA GLU A 50 -19.44 2.23 -11.10
C GLU A 50 -18.34 2.43 -12.15
N LEU A 51 -17.07 2.27 -11.77
CA LEU A 51 -15.91 2.30 -12.68
C LEU A 51 -15.42 0.90 -13.08
N MET A 52 -16.16 -0.15 -12.71
CA MET A 52 -15.86 -1.54 -13.04
C MET A 52 -16.74 -2.00 -14.19
N ARG A 53 -16.13 -2.35 -15.32
CA ARG A 53 -16.86 -2.87 -16.50
C ARG A 53 -16.35 -4.23 -16.93
N LYS A 54 -17.27 -5.12 -17.31
CA LYS A 54 -16.94 -6.43 -17.87
C LYS A 54 -16.91 -6.31 -19.38
N VAL A 55 -15.76 -6.58 -19.98
CA VAL A 55 -15.58 -6.68 -21.42
C VAL A 55 -15.63 -8.16 -21.80
N ASP A 56 -16.53 -8.47 -22.72
CA ASP A 56 -16.64 -9.79 -23.32
C ASP A 56 -15.62 -9.92 -24.45
N LEU A 57 -14.74 -10.90 -24.35
CA LEU A 57 -13.73 -11.25 -25.34
C LEU A 57 -14.04 -12.63 -25.96
N GLY A 58 -15.32 -13.00 -26.03
CA GLY A 58 -15.82 -14.28 -26.52
C GLY A 58 -15.84 -15.34 -25.41
N PRO A 59 -14.99 -16.39 -25.47
CA PRO A 59 -14.94 -17.39 -24.39
C PRO A 59 -14.33 -16.85 -23.08
N PHE A 60 -13.80 -15.62 -23.08
CA PHE A 60 -13.18 -14.98 -21.93
C PHE A 60 -13.95 -13.72 -21.53
N LYS A 61 -14.17 -13.54 -20.22
CA LYS A 61 -14.67 -12.27 -19.65
C LYS A 61 -13.54 -11.59 -18.90
N HIS A 62 -13.24 -10.35 -19.28
CA HIS A 62 -12.23 -9.54 -18.60
C HIS A 62 -12.89 -8.38 -17.86
N THR A 63 -12.55 -8.19 -16.59
CA THR A 63 -13.03 -7.04 -15.82
C THR A 63 -12.00 -5.94 -15.92
N ILE A 64 -12.42 -4.77 -16.42
CA ILE A 64 -11.62 -3.57 -16.47
C ILE A 64 -12.05 -2.66 -15.32
N ASP A 65 -11.05 -2.18 -14.59
CA ASP A 65 -11.19 -1.21 -13.51
C ASP A 65 -10.64 0.13 -13.99
N ASP A 66 -11.53 1.01 -14.46
CA ASP A 66 -11.14 2.32 -14.97
C ASP A 66 -10.73 3.28 -13.82
N GLY A 67 -11.04 2.93 -12.56
CA GLY A 67 -10.64 3.67 -11.36
C GLY A 67 -9.26 3.31 -10.80
N LEU A 68 -8.67 2.17 -11.21
CA LEU A 68 -7.36 1.72 -10.74
C LEU A 68 -6.24 2.77 -10.91
N PRO A 69 -6.14 3.51 -12.04
CA PRO A 69 -5.12 4.54 -12.19
C PRO A 69 -5.24 5.68 -11.17
N LEU A 70 -6.46 6.03 -10.74
CA LEU A 70 -6.70 7.03 -9.71
C LEU A 70 -6.32 6.52 -8.32
N ARG A 71 -6.64 5.27 -8.00
CA ARG A 71 -6.20 4.64 -6.74
C ARG A 71 -4.68 4.67 -6.61
N LYS A 72 -3.97 4.26 -7.67
CA LYS A 72 -2.49 4.31 -7.72
C LYS A 72 -1.97 5.73 -7.53
N ALA A 73 -2.50 6.71 -8.26
CA ALA A 73 -2.08 8.11 -8.12
C ALA A 73 -2.33 8.64 -6.70
N SER A 74 -3.44 8.22 -6.07
CA SER A 74 -3.81 8.67 -4.73
C SER A 74 -2.91 8.09 -3.64
N PHE A 75 -2.60 6.79 -3.69
CA PHE A 75 -1.63 6.19 -2.78
C PHE A 75 -0.22 6.75 -2.97
N ALA A 76 0.19 7.06 -4.21
CA ALA A 76 1.45 7.75 -4.47
C ALA A 76 1.48 9.12 -3.79
N CYS A 77 0.45 9.95 -3.98
CA CYS A 77 0.34 11.26 -3.33
C CYS A 77 0.41 11.14 -1.80
N MET A 78 -0.32 10.19 -1.22
CA MET A 78 -0.33 10.01 0.23
C MET A 78 1.03 9.59 0.78
N SER A 79 1.73 8.69 0.08
CA SER A 79 3.10 8.31 0.43
C SER A 79 4.02 9.54 0.43
N THR A 80 3.91 10.40 -0.58
CA THR A 80 4.67 11.66 -0.65
C THR A 80 4.28 12.65 0.44
N PHE A 81 2.99 12.74 0.81
CA PHE A 81 2.54 13.62 1.89
C PHE A 81 3.11 13.15 3.24
N ILE A 82 3.14 11.85 3.48
CA ILE A 82 3.78 11.26 4.67
C ILE A 82 5.29 11.57 4.69
N ASP A 83 5.97 11.59 3.54
CA ASP A 83 7.40 11.91 3.51
C ASP A 83 7.69 13.41 3.66
N THR A 84 6.84 14.29 3.13
CA THR A 84 7.15 15.72 2.94
C THR A 84 6.40 16.66 3.87
N ILE A 85 5.16 16.32 4.23
CA ILE A 85 4.25 17.13 5.06
C ILE A 85 3.48 16.25 6.06
N PRO A 86 4.16 15.38 6.83
CA PRO A 86 3.46 14.31 7.56
C PRO A 86 2.49 14.81 8.64
N HIS A 87 2.70 16.00 9.19
CA HIS A 87 1.80 16.59 10.19
C HIS A 87 0.39 16.89 9.64
N GLU A 88 0.23 16.95 8.31
CA GLU A 88 -1.07 17.11 7.65
C GLU A 88 -1.82 15.78 7.48
N VAL A 89 -1.19 14.65 7.80
CA VAL A 89 -1.78 13.32 7.66
C VAL A 89 -2.15 12.77 9.03
N ASN A 90 -3.44 12.69 9.32
CA ASN A 90 -3.92 11.92 10.45
C ASN A 90 -3.86 10.42 10.10
N VAL A 91 -2.91 9.71 10.72
CA VAL A 91 -2.69 8.28 10.46
C VAL A 91 -3.90 7.44 10.87
N VAL A 92 -4.58 7.80 11.97
CA VAL A 92 -5.77 7.06 12.43
C VAL A 92 -6.88 7.11 11.38
N ASP A 93 -7.12 8.29 10.81
CA ASP A 93 -8.13 8.48 9.76
C ASP A 93 -7.73 7.81 8.44
N PHE A 94 -6.42 7.69 8.18
CA PHE A 94 -5.91 7.04 6.98
C PHE A 94 -5.95 5.51 7.05
N LEU A 95 -5.79 4.90 8.23
CA LEU A 95 -5.70 3.44 8.41
C LEU A 95 -6.81 2.63 7.71
N PRO A 96 -8.09 3.02 7.73
CA PRO A 96 -9.14 2.30 7.01
C PRO A 96 -8.92 2.24 5.49
N TYR A 97 -8.36 3.29 4.89
CA TYR A 97 -8.05 3.34 3.46
C TYR A 97 -6.80 2.52 3.14
N LEU A 98 -5.77 2.60 4.00
CA LEU A 98 -4.56 1.79 3.88
C LEU A 98 -4.88 0.29 3.98
N SER A 99 -5.71 -0.13 4.93
CA SER A 99 -6.12 -1.53 5.11
C SER A 99 -6.85 -2.09 3.88
N LYS A 100 -7.71 -1.28 3.25
CA LYS A 100 -8.34 -1.64 1.97
C LYS A 100 -7.30 -1.77 0.84
N GLY A 101 -6.35 -0.85 0.75
CA GLY A 101 -5.27 -0.88 -0.24
C GLY A 101 -4.35 -2.10 -0.12
N LEU A 102 -4.07 -2.56 1.11
CA LEU A 102 -3.33 -3.81 1.38
C LEU A 102 -4.05 -5.06 0.84
N SER A 103 -5.36 -4.97 0.60
CA SER A 103 -6.19 -6.06 0.05
C SER A 103 -6.55 -5.88 -1.43
N ASP A 104 -6.07 -4.82 -2.09
CA ASP A 104 -6.35 -4.50 -3.49
C ASP A 104 -5.50 -5.37 -4.46
N VAL A 105 -5.45 -5.00 -5.74
CA VAL A 105 -4.60 -5.61 -6.75
C VAL A 105 -3.11 -5.43 -6.41
N ASN A 106 -2.28 -6.35 -6.90
CA ASN A 106 -0.87 -6.47 -6.56
C ASN A 106 -0.09 -5.13 -6.53
N ASP A 107 -0.24 -4.29 -7.55
CA ASP A 107 0.49 -3.01 -7.63
C ASP A 107 0.13 -2.07 -6.47
N VAL A 108 -1.17 -1.98 -6.12
CA VAL A 108 -1.65 -1.13 -5.02
C VAL A 108 -1.21 -1.71 -3.68
N GLN A 109 -1.21 -3.04 -3.52
CA GLN A 109 -0.72 -3.68 -2.30
C GLN A 109 0.75 -3.35 -2.06
N MET A 110 1.59 -3.43 -3.10
CA MET A 110 3.02 -3.12 -2.98
C MET A 110 3.25 -1.66 -2.56
N MET A 111 2.46 -0.72 -3.10
CA MET A 111 2.50 0.69 -2.67
C MET A 111 2.10 0.81 -1.19
N CYS A 112 1.05 0.11 -0.77
CA CYS A 112 0.60 0.11 0.62
C CYS A 112 1.63 -0.52 1.57
N HIS A 113 2.37 -1.56 1.15
CA HIS A 113 3.47 -2.13 1.94
C HIS A 113 4.60 -1.11 2.18
N GLN A 114 4.90 -0.29 1.17
CA GLN A 114 5.87 0.81 1.32
C GLN A 114 5.36 1.88 2.28
N ILE A 115 4.10 2.27 2.17
CA ILE A 115 3.46 3.23 3.08
C ILE A 115 3.45 2.73 4.53
N VAL A 116 3.14 1.45 4.75
CA VAL A 116 3.26 0.84 6.10
C VAL A 116 4.69 1.01 6.64
N SER A 117 5.70 0.80 5.81
CA SER A 117 7.11 0.95 6.21
C SER A 117 7.46 2.41 6.55
N GLN A 118 6.93 3.39 5.80
CA GLN A 118 7.08 4.82 6.11
C GLN A 118 6.43 5.17 7.46
N LEU A 119 5.21 4.68 7.69
CA LEU A 119 4.48 4.94 8.92
C LEU A 119 5.13 4.30 10.16
N CYS A 120 5.84 3.18 10.01
CA CYS A 120 6.64 2.62 11.10
C CYS A 120 7.72 3.59 11.59
N SER A 121 8.28 4.41 10.69
CA SER A 121 9.27 5.44 11.05
C SER A 121 8.61 6.69 11.65
N TRP A 122 7.47 7.10 11.12
CA TRP A 122 6.86 8.39 11.50
C TRP A 122 5.86 8.29 12.67
N ALA A 123 5.04 7.24 12.71
CA ALA A 123 4.02 7.02 13.73
C ALA A 123 4.04 5.58 14.28
N PRO A 124 5.20 5.10 14.81
CA PRO A 124 5.34 3.73 15.30
C PRO A 124 4.29 3.35 16.35
N VAL A 125 3.99 4.26 17.27
CA VAL A 125 3.01 4.04 18.35
C VAL A 125 1.61 3.80 17.79
N ILE A 126 1.19 4.56 16.77
CA ILE A 126 -0.13 4.40 16.14
C ILE A 126 -0.19 3.10 15.34
N ILE A 127 0.90 2.74 14.66
CA ILE A 127 1.01 1.47 13.93
C ILE A 127 0.88 0.29 14.88
N LEU A 128 1.61 0.28 16.00
CA LEU A 128 1.50 -0.79 16.99
C LEU A 128 0.11 -0.85 17.61
N ALA A 129 -0.49 0.28 17.97
CA ALA A 129 -1.83 0.33 18.53
C ALA A 129 -2.92 -0.23 17.59
N ASN A 130 -2.68 -0.24 16.28
CA ASN A 130 -3.62 -0.70 15.26
C ASN A 130 -3.11 -1.90 14.44
N VAL A 131 -2.07 -2.58 14.94
CA VAL A 131 -1.31 -3.56 14.14
C VAL A 131 -2.15 -4.71 13.62
N SER A 132 -3.18 -5.12 14.36
CA SER A 132 -4.12 -6.17 13.95
C SER A 132 -4.82 -5.89 12.61
N THR A 133 -5.07 -4.61 12.30
CA THR A 133 -5.67 -4.18 11.02
C THR A 133 -4.73 -4.33 9.82
N LEU A 134 -3.43 -4.44 10.08
CA LEU A 134 -2.36 -4.55 9.09
C LEU A 134 -1.88 -6.01 8.94
N LEU A 135 -1.79 -6.77 10.03
CA LEU A 135 -1.27 -8.14 10.00
C LEU A 135 -2.12 -9.08 9.14
N ASN A 136 -3.44 -8.95 9.17
CA ASN A 136 -4.35 -9.81 8.39
C ASN A 136 -4.14 -9.70 6.87
N PRO A 137 -4.18 -8.49 6.26
CA PRO A 137 -3.93 -8.38 4.84
C PRO A 137 -2.47 -8.69 4.46
N LEU A 138 -1.48 -8.36 5.31
CA LEU A 138 -0.09 -8.76 5.09
C LEU A 138 0.07 -10.29 5.07
N THR A 139 -0.55 -10.98 6.03
CA THR A 139 -0.55 -12.45 6.08
C THR A 139 -1.16 -13.06 4.83
N THR A 140 -2.26 -12.47 4.35
CA THR A 140 -2.91 -12.87 3.09
C THR A 140 -1.95 -12.74 1.90
N ALA A 141 -1.28 -11.59 1.79
CA ALA A 141 -0.31 -11.33 0.72
C ALA A 141 0.86 -12.31 0.74
N ILE A 142 1.42 -12.60 1.93
CA ILE A 142 2.55 -13.53 2.13
C ILE A 142 2.16 -14.98 1.84
N ASN A 143 0.90 -15.34 2.06
CA ASN A 143 0.38 -16.69 1.78
C ASN A 143 -0.04 -16.91 0.32
N LYS A 144 0.09 -15.91 -0.57
CA LYS A 144 -0.26 -16.08 -1.98
C LYS A 144 0.54 -17.24 -2.58
N THR A 145 -0.16 -18.21 -3.13
CA THR A 145 0.49 -19.37 -3.78
C THR A 145 0.74 -19.11 -5.25
N VAL A 146 1.93 -19.45 -5.70
CA VAL A 146 2.26 -19.58 -7.12
C VAL A 146 1.73 -20.93 -7.61
N LYS A 147 0.45 -21.01 -7.98
CA LYS A 147 -0.03 -22.16 -8.77
C LYS A 147 0.51 -22.02 -10.20
N GLU A 148 0.72 -23.13 -10.89
CA GLU A 148 1.24 -23.26 -12.27
C GLU A 148 0.70 -22.18 -13.23
N LYS A 149 1.34 -21.01 -13.20
CA LYS A 149 1.05 -19.86 -14.05
C LYS A 149 2.26 -19.65 -14.97
N LYS A 150 2.07 -18.83 -16.01
CA LYS A 150 3.19 -18.34 -16.83
C LYS A 150 4.26 -17.73 -15.92
N ASN A 151 5.53 -17.90 -16.24
CA ASN A 151 6.66 -17.42 -15.42
C ASN A 151 6.51 -15.96 -14.96
N THR A 152 5.97 -15.08 -15.82
CA THR A 152 5.73 -13.66 -15.49
C THR A 152 4.77 -13.44 -14.32
N ASP A 153 3.79 -14.32 -14.13
CA ASP A 153 2.83 -14.21 -13.02
C ASP A 153 3.40 -14.75 -11.71
N VAL A 154 4.36 -15.68 -11.81
CA VAL A 154 5.16 -16.17 -10.67
C VAL A 154 5.99 -15.03 -10.11
N ASP A 155 6.74 -14.35 -10.97
CA ASP A 155 7.61 -13.24 -10.57
C ASP A 155 6.83 -12.11 -9.89
N ARG A 156 5.70 -11.69 -10.50
CA ARG A 156 4.81 -10.68 -9.91
C ARG A 156 4.24 -11.09 -8.56
N THR A 157 3.92 -12.37 -8.39
CA THR A 157 3.42 -12.86 -7.10
C THR A 157 4.53 -12.84 -6.05
N ASN A 158 5.75 -13.23 -6.43
CA ASN A 158 6.92 -13.17 -5.57
C ASN A 158 7.29 -11.73 -5.17
N ASP A 159 7.13 -10.74 -6.06
CA ASP A 159 7.32 -9.32 -5.74
C ASP A 159 6.36 -8.83 -4.65
N VAL A 160 5.09 -9.23 -4.74
CA VAL A 160 4.10 -8.92 -3.71
C VAL A 160 4.46 -9.56 -2.38
N ILE A 161 4.82 -10.85 -2.39
CA ILE A 161 5.23 -11.58 -1.18
C ILE A 161 6.44 -10.89 -0.54
N ARG A 162 7.49 -10.59 -1.32
CA ARG A 162 8.69 -9.89 -0.86
C ARG A 162 8.36 -8.55 -0.22
N SER A 163 7.58 -7.72 -0.89
CA SER A 163 7.18 -6.41 -0.36
C SER A 163 6.36 -6.53 0.94
N ALA A 164 5.48 -7.53 1.06
CA ALA A 164 4.69 -7.76 2.26
C ALA A 164 5.55 -8.25 3.43
N VAL A 165 6.49 -9.17 3.17
CA VAL A 165 7.47 -9.64 4.14
C VAL A 165 8.30 -8.46 4.66
N ARG A 166 8.83 -7.62 3.77
CA ARG A 166 9.58 -6.42 4.17
C ARG A 166 8.76 -5.48 5.06
N ALA A 167 7.49 -5.25 4.73
CA ALA A 167 6.61 -4.44 5.57
C ALA A 167 6.40 -5.05 6.96
N LEU A 168 6.15 -6.36 7.05
CA LEU A 168 6.02 -7.08 8.32
C LEU A 168 7.30 -6.96 9.17
N PHE A 169 8.47 -7.19 8.58
CA PHE A 169 9.73 -7.09 9.32
C PHE A 169 10.08 -5.66 9.70
N THR A 170 9.59 -4.66 8.96
CA THR A 170 9.70 -3.25 9.35
C THR A 170 8.83 -2.95 10.58
N ILE A 171 7.61 -3.50 10.64
CA ILE A 171 6.77 -3.42 11.85
C ILE A 171 7.46 -4.12 13.02
N ALA A 172 8.00 -5.33 12.82
CA ALA A 172 8.67 -6.10 13.86
C ALA A 172 9.96 -5.44 14.37
N ALA A 173 10.56 -4.54 13.59
CA ALA A 173 11.74 -3.78 13.97
C ALA A 173 11.44 -2.57 14.87
N ILE A 174 10.16 -2.21 15.07
CA ILE A 174 9.78 -1.19 16.06
C ILE A 174 10.15 -1.71 17.46
N PRO A 175 10.88 -0.95 18.31
CA PRO A 175 11.39 -1.46 19.59
C PRO A 175 10.32 -2.11 20.49
N GLU A 176 9.13 -1.50 20.54
CA GLU A 176 8.00 -1.96 21.36
C GLU A 176 7.24 -3.15 20.74
N ALA A 177 7.50 -3.51 19.47
CA ALA A 177 6.87 -4.66 18.81
C ALA A 177 7.22 -6.01 19.47
N SER A 178 8.32 -6.05 20.22
CA SER A 178 8.72 -7.23 21.01
C SER A 178 7.69 -7.64 22.07
N GLN A 179 6.82 -6.71 22.49
CA GLN A 179 5.78 -6.96 23.49
C GLN A 179 4.45 -7.42 22.88
N GLU A 180 4.35 -7.46 21.56
CA GLU A 180 3.12 -7.82 20.85
C GLU A 180 3.23 -9.25 20.31
N PRO A 181 2.56 -10.24 20.95
CA PRO A 181 2.69 -11.65 20.57
C PRO A 181 2.25 -11.92 19.13
N SER A 182 1.23 -11.20 18.66
CA SER A 182 0.69 -11.41 17.30
C SER A 182 1.72 -11.13 16.19
N ILE A 183 2.66 -10.20 16.42
CA ILE A 183 3.75 -9.91 15.49
C ILE A 183 4.78 -11.03 15.53
N GLN A 184 5.22 -11.45 16.73
CA GLN A 184 6.24 -12.48 16.91
C GLN A 184 5.78 -13.83 16.35
N ASP A 185 4.56 -14.26 16.71
CA ASP A 185 3.96 -15.50 16.22
C ASP A 185 3.89 -15.53 14.68
N LEU A 186 3.57 -14.39 14.07
CA LEU A 186 3.50 -14.28 12.63
C LEU A 186 4.89 -14.33 11.98
N CYS A 187 5.87 -13.62 12.54
CA CYS A 187 7.26 -13.67 12.09
C CYS A 187 7.82 -15.10 12.15
N ASP A 188 7.65 -15.81 13.26
CA ASP A 188 8.13 -17.18 13.43
C ASP A 188 7.48 -18.14 12.42
N ARG A 189 6.15 -18.05 12.25
CA ARG A 189 5.41 -18.85 11.26
C ARG A 189 5.85 -18.60 9.82
N ILE A 190 6.24 -17.37 9.50
CA ILE A 190 6.67 -17.01 8.15
C ILE A 190 8.12 -17.42 7.91
N GLN A 191 9.02 -17.23 8.88
CA GLN A 191 10.41 -17.67 8.79
C GLN A 191 10.54 -19.19 8.68
N ALA A 192 9.62 -19.94 9.28
CA ALA A 192 9.57 -21.40 9.14
C ALA A 192 9.31 -21.88 7.69
N LYS A 193 8.92 -20.99 6.77
CA LYS A 193 8.71 -21.35 5.36
C LYS A 193 10.02 -21.22 4.56
N PRO A 194 10.53 -22.32 3.95
CA PRO A 194 11.83 -22.29 3.26
C PRO A 194 11.94 -21.25 2.15
N HIS A 195 10.88 -21.05 1.36
CA HIS A 195 10.89 -20.06 0.27
C HIS A 195 10.93 -18.61 0.78
N ILE A 196 10.33 -18.33 1.94
CA ILE A 196 10.38 -16.99 2.55
C ILE A 196 11.72 -16.75 3.23
N ALA A 197 12.27 -17.77 3.91
CA ALA A 197 13.61 -17.68 4.49
C ALA A 197 14.66 -17.32 3.43
N ALA A 198 14.61 -17.96 2.26
CA ALA A 198 15.47 -17.63 1.13
C ALA A 198 15.28 -16.19 0.62
N MET A 199 14.03 -15.69 0.57
CA MET A 199 13.74 -14.29 0.21
C MET A 199 14.31 -13.30 1.24
N LEU A 200 14.16 -13.61 2.53
CA LEU A 200 14.65 -12.78 3.63
C LEU A 200 16.18 -12.66 3.66
N GLU A 201 16.87 -13.76 3.37
CA GLU A 201 18.34 -13.77 3.24
C GLU A 201 18.80 -12.93 2.06
N ALA A 202 18.12 -13.03 0.91
CA ALA A 202 18.45 -12.25 -0.28
C ALA A 202 18.28 -10.73 -0.09
N GLU A 203 17.34 -10.31 0.78
CA GLU A 203 17.05 -8.90 1.07
C GLU A 203 17.80 -8.35 2.29
N ASN A 204 18.68 -9.13 2.94
CA ASN A 204 19.37 -8.77 4.18
C ASN A 204 18.43 -8.35 5.33
N LEU A 205 17.19 -8.82 5.33
CA LEU A 205 16.18 -8.47 6.34
C LEU A 205 16.35 -9.26 7.65
N ILE A 206 17.11 -10.35 7.63
CA ILE A 206 17.58 -11.05 8.82
C ILE A 206 19.06 -10.74 8.98
N ARG A 207 19.44 -10.08 10.08
CA ARG A 207 20.85 -10.00 10.47
C ARG A 207 21.34 -11.42 10.76
N LYS A 208 22.36 -11.89 10.02
CA LYS A 208 23.16 -13.03 10.48
C LYS A 208 23.68 -12.69 11.87
N ARG A 209 23.21 -13.44 12.88
CA ARG A 209 23.82 -13.41 14.21
C ARG A 209 25.25 -13.94 14.10
#